data_AF-A0A5J4W6B7-F1
#
_entry.id   AF-A0A5J4W6B7-F1
#
_cell.length_a   1.000
_cell.length_b   1.000
_cell.length_c   1.000
_cell.angle_alpha   90.00
_cell.angle_beta   90.00
_cell.angle_gamma   90.00
#
_symmetry.space_group_name_H-M   'P 1'
#
loop_
_entity.id
_entity.type
_entity.pdbx_description
1 polymer ?
#
loop_
_entity_poly.entity_id
_entity_poly.type
_entity_poly.pdbx_seq_one_letter_code
_entity_poly.pdbx_strand_id
1 'polypeptide(L)'
;MTEKQANKLTQSDNLIVAVREITGLNKARGGLGKRFVESRYVFDHVFDELSTQQEVFEGSSKHLILSLLEGYNCSIFAYGATGSGKTHTMIGNDSSGPGIMLQMLNGLFEAFKASEQENKFTVTVSFIEVYNENIRDLLDNSTRSTQRHKPQTLELREDPIRGVVVSGVSEHHPTSPNEVLNLLQQGSNNRATFGTNMNVVSSRSHAVMQVMIEAQDRGAGM
;
A
#
# COMPACT_ATOMS: atom_id res chain seq x y z
N MET A 1 15.35 -27.11 -6.96
CA MET A 1 14.63 -26.21 -6.05
C MET A 1 15.50 -26.03 -4.81
N THR A 2 15.98 -24.82 -4.56
CA THR A 2 16.71 -24.48 -3.35
C THR A 2 15.68 -24.17 -2.27
N GLU A 3 15.62 -24.98 -1.22
CA GLU A 3 14.70 -24.77 -0.11
C GLU A 3 15.26 -23.63 0.76
N LYS A 4 14.50 -22.53 0.89
CA LYS A 4 14.82 -21.42 1.79
C LYS A 4 13.87 -21.47 2.98
N GLN A 5 14.41 -21.43 4.19
CA GLN A 5 13.62 -21.30 5.42
C GLN A 5 13.96 -19.98 6.10
N ALA A 6 12.94 -19.21 6.48
CA ALA A 6 13.08 -17.93 7.16
C ALA A 6 12.42 -18.02 8.54
N ASN A 7 13.17 -17.69 9.60
CA ASN A 7 12.67 -17.70 10.98
C ASN A 7 12.87 -16.33 11.62
N LYS A 8 11.84 -15.86 12.34
CA LYS A 8 11.91 -14.69 13.22
C LYS A 8 12.69 -15.06 14.48
N LEU A 9 13.67 -14.25 14.84
CA LEU A 9 14.50 -14.37 16.03
C LEU A 9 14.53 -13.03 16.76
N THR A 10 14.62 -13.08 18.09
CA THR A 10 14.90 -11.92 18.94
C THR A 10 16.31 -12.05 19.50
N GLN A 11 17.15 -11.02 19.32
CA GLN A 11 18.50 -10.98 19.89
C GLN A 11 18.84 -9.56 20.32
N SER A 12 19.04 -9.34 21.63
CA SER A 12 19.48 -8.06 22.20
C SER A 12 18.62 -6.88 21.71
N ASP A 13 17.31 -6.97 21.93
CA ASP A 13 16.27 -5.99 21.55
C ASP A 13 16.05 -5.78 20.04
N ASN A 14 16.91 -6.33 19.18
CA ASN A 14 16.72 -6.27 17.73
C ASN A 14 15.88 -7.46 17.22
N LEU A 15 14.96 -7.17 16.29
CA LEU A 15 14.20 -8.17 15.54
C LEU A 15 15.00 -8.63 14.32
N ILE A 16 15.39 -9.90 14.32
CA ILE A 16 16.25 -10.49 13.30
C ILE A 16 15.47 -11.53 12.50
N VAL A 17 15.54 -11.46 11.18
CA VAL A 17 15.13 -12.55 10.29
C VAL A 17 16.37 -13.33 9.88
N ALA A 18 16.42 -14.62 10.24
CA ALA A 18 17.46 -15.54 9.77
C ALA A 18 16.93 -16.37 8.60
N VAL A 19 17.61 -16.27 7.45
CA VAL A 19 17.30 -17.03 6.24
C VAL A 19 18.38 -18.08 6.01
N ARG A 20 17.97 -19.35 5.96
CA ARG A 20 18.87 -20.48 5.68
C ARG A 20 18.68 -20.96 4.25
N GLU A 21 19.78 -21.02 3.51
CA GLU A 21 19.83 -21.57 2.15
C GLU A 21 20.77 -22.76 2.07
N ILE A 22 20.35 -23.82 1.37
CA ILE A 22 21.21 -24.96 1.06
C ILE A 22 22.09 -24.60 -0.14
N THR A 23 23.39 -24.46 0.09
CA THR A 23 24.35 -24.07 -0.97
C THR A 23 25.11 -25.24 -1.58
N GLY A 24 24.90 -26.47 -1.10
CA GLY A 24 25.48 -27.68 -1.67
C GLY A 24 25.56 -28.87 -0.72
N LEU A 25 26.08 -29.99 -1.22
CA LEU A 25 26.42 -31.18 -0.44
C LEU A 25 27.92 -31.15 -0.12
N ASN A 26 28.28 -31.28 1.16
CA ASN A 26 29.68 -31.49 1.56
C ASN A 26 29.95 -32.99 1.71
N LYS A 27 31.01 -33.49 1.05
CA LYS A 27 31.62 -34.78 1.37
C LYS A 27 32.49 -34.60 2.62
N ALA A 28 31.94 -34.83 3.80
CA ALA A 28 32.75 -35.07 5.00
C ALA A 28 32.95 -36.58 5.18
N ARG A 29 34.10 -36.98 5.76
CA ARG A 29 34.46 -38.38 6.04
C ARG A 29 33.38 -39.04 6.91
N GLY A 30 32.42 -39.72 6.29
CA GLY A 30 31.36 -40.47 6.99
C GLY A 30 29.92 -40.29 6.46
N GLY A 31 29.64 -39.33 5.56
CA GLY A 31 28.30 -39.18 4.98
C GLY A 31 28.08 -37.88 4.21
N LEU A 32 27.02 -37.83 3.40
CA LEU A 32 26.59 -36.60 2.69
C LEU A 32 25.90 -35.65 3.67
N GLY A 33 26.59 -34.59 4.10
CA GLY A 33 26.00 -33.50 4.89
C GLY A 33 25.54 -32.35 3.99
N LYS A 34 24.33 -31.80 4.23
CA LYS A 34 23.88 -30.56 3.57
C LYS A 34 24.64 -29.37 4.17
N ARG A 35 25.21 -28.50 3.33
CA ARG A 35 25.84 -27.24 3.74
C ARG A 35 24.79 -26.12 3.72
N PHE A 36 24.64 -25.43 4.83
CA PHE A 36 23.75 -24.28 4.96
C PHE A 36 24.55 -22.99 5.04
N VAL A 37 24.07 -21.94 4.37
CA VAL A 37 24.49 -20.56 4.61
C VAL A 37 23.32 -19.87 5.29
N GLU A 38 23.57 -19.25 6.43
CA GLU A 38 22.59 -18.45 7.18
C GLU A 38 22.91 -16.97 6.96
N SER A 39 21.95 -16.24 6.40
CA SER A 39 21.98 -14.78 6.31
C SER A 39 21.06 -14.19 7.37
N ARG A 40 21.45 -13.08 7.99
CA ARG A 40 20.66 -12.39 9.02
C ARG A 40 20.36 -10.96 8.59
N TYR A 41 19.12 -10.55 8.78
CA TYR A 41 18.62 -9.22 8.44
C TYR A 41 17.93 -8.61 9.65
N VAL A 42 18.15 -7.33 9.91
CA VAL A 42 17.55 -6.59 11.03
C VAL A 42 16.49 -5.65 10.47
N PHE A 43 15.34 -5.60 11.13
CA PHE A 43 14.21 -4.72 10.78
C PHE A 43 13.65 -4.08 12.03
N ASP A 44 12.98 -2.93 11.89
CA ASP A 44 12.26 -2.27 12.99
C ASP A 44 11.15 -3.16 13.53
N HIS A 45 10.45 -3.86 12.62
CA HIS A 45 9.41 -4.83 12.95
C HIS A 45 9.50 -6.07 12.05
N VAL A 46 9.18 -7.23 12.62
CA VAL A 46 9.09 -8.51 11.90
C VAL A 46 7.77 -9.18 12.27
N PHE A 47 6.95 -9.45 11.26
CA PHE A 47 5.69 -10.17 11.38
C PHE A 47 5.88 -11.56 10.77
N ASP A 48 5.46 -12.59 11.49
CA ASP A 48 5.49 -13.98 11.01
C ASP A 48 4.16 -14.35 10.32
N GLU A 49 4.06 -15.58 9.84
CA GLU A 49 2.87 -16.08 9.13
C GLU A 49 1.61 -16.19 10.01
N LEU A 50 1.76 -16.11 11.34
CA LEU A 50 0.65 -16.15 12.29
C LEU A 50 0.17 -14.75 12.67
N SER A 51 0.95 -13.72 12.32
CA SER A 51 0.63 -12.32 12.62
C SER A 51 -0.62 -11.89 11.86
N THR A 52 -1.57 -11.33 12.59
CA THR A 52 -2.85 -10.86 12.07
C THR A 52 -2.71 -9.52 11.35
N GLN A 53 -3.69 -9.18 10.51
CA GLN A 53 -3.74 -7.87 9.84
C GLN A 53 -3.79 -6.71 10.85
N GLN A 54 -4.42 -6.90 12.01
CA GLN A 54 -4.47 -5.92 13.09
C GLN A 54 -3.08 -5.68 13.68
N GLU A 55 -2.35 -6.75 14.02
CA GLU A 55 -1.00 -6.64 14.59
C GLU A 55 -0.03 -5.98 13.60
N VAL A 56 -0.13 -6.32 12.32
CA VAL A 56 0.66 -5.68 11.27
C VAL A 56 0.35 -4.18 11.21
N PHE A 57 -0.91 -3.77 11.24
CA PHE A 57 -1.30 -2.36 11.23
C PHE A 57 -0.79 -1.61 12.47
N GLU A 58 -1.02 -2.14 13.67
CA GLU A 58 -0.61 -1.53 14.93
C GLU A 58 0.90 -1.37 15.04
N GLY A 59 1.65 -2.38 14.62
CA GLY A 59 3.11 -2.36 14.66
C GLY A 59 3.78 -1.58 13.54
N SER A 60 3.09 -1.22 12.46
CA SER A 60 3.74 -0.60 11.28
C SER A 60 3.23 0.79 10.91
N SER A 61 1.94 1.07 11.08
CA SER A 61 1.30 2.20 10.37
C SER A 61 0.32 2.99 11.22
N LYS A 62 -0.23 2.43 12.30
CA LYS A 62 -1.18 3.14 13.18
C LYS A 62 -0.66 4.50 13.67
N HIS A 63 0.63 4.60 13.97
CA HIS A 63 1.25 5.85 14.42
C HIS A 63 1.20 6.98 13.37
N LEU A 64 1.12 6.63 12.08
CA LEU A 64 1.06 7.59 10.97
C LEU A 64 -0.24 8.40 10.96
N ILE A 65 -1.31 7.91 11.62
CA ILE A 65 -2.56 8.65 11.74
C ILE A 65 -2.32 9.97 12.46
N LEU A 66 -1.57 9.96 13.56
CA LEU A 66 -1.23 11.17 14.30
C LEU A 66 -0.36 12.11 13.45
N SER A 67 0.66 11.57 12.78
CA SER A 67 1.52 12.36 11.89
C SER A 67 0.73 13.03 10.76
N LEU A 68 -0.26 12.34 10.17
CA LEU A 68 -1.13 12.93 9.14
C LEU A 68 -1.97 14.09 9.69
N LEU A 69 -2.51 13.96 10.91
CA LEU A 69 -3.30 15.02 11.56
C LEU A 69 -2.44 16.22 11.94
N GLU A 70 -1.16 16.01 12.22
CA GLU A 70 -0.16 17.07 12.45
C GLU A 70 0.32 17.73 11.14
N GLY A 71 -0.15 17.27 9.98
CA GLY A 71 0.17 17.84 8.67
C GLY A 71 1.40 17.24 7.99
N TYR A 72 1.92 16.10 8.46
CA TYR A 72 3.01 15.40 7.80
C TYR A 72 2.51 14.51 6.66
N ASN A 73 3.23 14.55 5.53
CA ASN A 73 3.03 13.62 4.43
C ASN A 73 3.50 12.21 4.82
N CYS A 74 2.62 11.23 4.68
CA CYS A 74 2.92 9.82 4.94
C CYS A 74 2.81 8.99 3.66
N SER A 75 3.66 7.96 3.52
CA SER A 75 3.63 7.05 2.38
C SER A 75 3.92 5.62 2.83
N ILE A 76 3.07 4.69 2.41
CA ILE A 76 3.20 3.26 2.73
C ILE A 76 3.30 2.49 1.41
N PHE A 77 4.37 1.70 1.27
CA PHE A 77 4.59 0.85 0.12
C PHE A 77 4.70 -0.61 0.55
N ALA A 78 3.99 -1.50 -0.14
CA ALA A 78 4.23 -2.93 -0.04
C ALA A 78 5.15 -3.39 -1.18
N TYR A 79 6.32 -3.91 -0.82
CA TYR A 79 7.35 -4.36 -1.76
C TYR A 79 7.64 -5.86 -1.58
N GLY A 80 7.81 -6.58 -2.70
CA GLY A 80 8.09 -8.02 -2.67
C GLY A 80 7.72 -8.72 -3.99
N ALA A 81 8.09 -9.98 -4.12
CA ALA A 81 7.79 -10.80 -5.30
C ALA A 81 6.27 -11.01 -5.52
N THR A 82 5.87 -11.41 -6.71
CA THR A 82 4.47 -11.81 -6.95
C THR A 82 4.09 -12.97 -6.03
N GLY A 83 2.91 -12.90 -5.41
CA GLY A 83 2.46 -13.90 -4.43
C GLY A 83 2.98 -13.69 -3.01
N SER A 84 3.85 -12.70 -2.76
CA SER A 84 4.42 -12.45 -1.42
C SER A 84 3.49 -11.74 -0.42
N GLY A 85 2.19 -11.61 -0.73
CA GLY A 85 1.23 -10.98 0.17
C GLY A 85 1.06 -9.46 0.07
N LYS A 86 1.68 -8.74 -0.89
CA LYS A 86 1.54 -7.26 -1.00
C LYS A 86 0.09 -6.75 -0.96
N THR A 87 -0.77 -7.32 -1.79
CA THR A 87 -2.20 -6.96 -1.85
C THR A 87 -2.92 -7.37 -0.57
N HIS A 88 -2.58 -8.52 0.01
CA HIS A 88 -3.14 -8.98 1.28
C HIS A 88 -2.80 -8.00 2.40
N THR A 89 -1.54 -7.59 2.54
CA THR A 89 -1.12 -6.62 3.56
C THR A 89 -1.79 -5.25 3.36
N MET A 90 -1.85 -4.73 2.13
CA MET A 90 -2.40 -3.39 1.90
C MET A 90 -3.92 -3.34 1.95
N ILE A 91 -4.62 -4.28 1.33
CA ILE A 91 -6.08 -4.23 1.15
C ILE A 91 -6.79 -5.21 2.10
N GLY A 92 -6.22 -6.40 2.30
CA GLY A 92 -6.85 -7.49 3.05
C GLY A 92 -7.83 -8.29 2.19
N ASN A 93 -8.59 -9.18 2.84
CA ASN A 93 -9.67 -9.96 2.25
C ASN A 93 -10.67 -10.39 3.33
N ASP A 94 -11.80 -10.96 2.93
CA ASP A 94 -12.88 -11.35 3.86
C ASP A 94 -12.43 -12.38 4.91
N SER A 95 -11.44 -13.23 4.61
CA SER A 95 -10.97 -14.27 5.55
C SER A 95 -9.94 -13.77 6.56
N SER A 96 -9.14 -12.76 6.22
CA SER A 96 -8.08 -12.20 7.07
C SER A 96 -8.46 -10.88 7.73
N GLY A 97 -9.52 -10.24 7.25
CA GLY A 97 -9.94 -8.91 7.67
C GLY A 97 -9.28 -7.79 6.85
N PRO A 98 -9.53 -6.52 7.25
CA PRO A 98 -9.06 -5.35 6.53
C PRO A 98 -7.54 -5.21 6.59
N GLY A 99 -6.91 -4.87 5.46
CA GLY A 99 -5.48 -4.52 5.41
C GLY A 99 -5.18 -3.10 5.90
N ILE A 100 -3.91 -2.72 5.81
CA ILE A 100 -3.39 -1.44 6.30
C ILE A 100 -4.20 -0.26 5.74
N MET A 101 -4.56 -0.27 4.47
CA MET A 101 -5.27 0.85 3.83
C MET A 101 -6.64 1.10 4.47
N LEU A 102 -7.45 0.06 4.65
CA LEU A 102 -8.79 0.22 5.23
C LEU A 102 -8.72 0.52 6.73
N GLN A 103 -7.77 -0.07 7.45
CA GLN A 103 -7.54 0.25 8.87
C GLN A 103 -7.08 1.71 9.06
N MET A 104 -6.16 2.21 8.22
CA MET A 104 -5.75 3.62 8.20
C MET A 104 -6.93 4.56 7.94
N LEU A 105 -7.76 4.25 6.93
CA LEU A 105 -8.94 5.05 6.60
C LEU A 105 -9.93 5.09 7.77
N ASN A 106 -10.24 3.94 8.37
CA ASN A 106 -11.13 3.90 9.54
C ASN A 106 -10.59 4.76 10.68
N GLY A 107 -9.31 4.61 11.02
CA GLY A 107 -8.69 5.40 12.10
C GLY A 107 -8.64 6.90 11.80
N LEU A 108 -8.43 7.30 10.54
CA LEU A 108 -8.48 8.71 10.12
C LEU A 108 -9.89 9.30 10.28
N PHE A 109 -10.91 8.61 9.75
CA PHE A 109 -12.29 9.10 9.85
C PHE A 109 -12.82 9.09 11.30
N GLU A 110 -12.36 8.17 12.15
CA GLU A 110 -12.61 8.21 13.59
C GLU A 110 -11.98 9.45 14.23
N ALA A 111 -10.73 9.76 13.90
CA ALA A 111 -10.05 10.94 14.41
C ALA A 111 -10.67 12.26 13.93
N PHE A 112 -11.17 12.31 12.68
CA PHE A 112 -11.92 13.46 12.17
C PHE A 112 -13.18 13.72 12.98
N LYS A 113 -13.94 12.66 13.30
CA LYS A 113 -15.15 12.77 14.14
C LYS A 113 -14.80 13.24 15.55
N ALA A 114 -13.71 12.76 16.11
CA ALA A 114 -13.26 13.17 17.45
C ALA A 114 -12.88 14.65 17.53
N SER A 115 -12.47 15.27 16.41
CA SER A 115 -12.03 16.67 16.32
C SER A 115 -13.00 17.57 15.53
N GLU A 116 -14.22 17.11 15.26
CA GLU A 116 -15.17 17.80 14.37
C GLU A 116 -15.64 19.17 14.90
N GLN A 117 -15.56 19.41 16.22
CA GLN A 117 -15.92 20.70 16.81
C GLN A 117 -14.86 21.78 16.55
N GLU A 118 -13.60 21.38 16.42
CA GLU A 118 -12.46 22.27 16.25
C GLU A 118 -12.10 22.43 14.78
N ASN A 119 -12.17 21.33 14.02
CA ASN A 119 -11.70 21.27 12.65
C ASN A 119 -12.79 20.78 11.70
N LYS A 120 -12.78 21.31 10.48
CA LYS A 120 -13.50 20.76 9.34
C LYS A 120 -12.49 20.07 8.43
N PHE A 121 -12.67 18.77 8.20
CA PHE A 121 -11.82 18.00 7.29
C PHE A 121 -12.46 17.84 5.92
N THR A 122 -11.65 18.01 4.87
CA THR A 122 -11.99 17.68 3.49
C THR A 122 -11.05 16.57 3.03
N VAL A 123 -11.61 15.49 2.49
CA VAL A 123 -10.85 14.35 1.97
C VAL A 123 -10.96 14.35 0.45
N THR A 124 -9.81 14.28 -0.22
CA THR A 124 -9.72 14.15 -1.67
C THR A 124 -8.94 12.89 -2.02
N VAL A 125 -9.51 12.04 -2.86
CA VAL A 125 -8.92 10.76 -3.28
C VAL A 125 -8.67 10.75 -4.78
N SER A 126 -7.48 10.32 -5.17
CA SER A 126 -7.15 9.94 -6.54
C SER A 126 -6.50 8.55 -6.55
N PHE A 127 -6.63 7.83 -7.66
CA PHE A 127 -6.05 6.50 -7.78
C PHE A 127 -5.51 6.29 -9.19
N ILE A 128 -4.21 6.07 -9.29
CA ILE A 128 -3.51 5.95 -10.58
C ILE A 128 -2.81 4.61 -10.73
N GLU A 129 -2.59 4.23 -11.99
CA GLU A 129 -1.68 3.18 -12.38
C GLU A 129 -0.49 3.80 -13.14
N VAL A 130 0.72 3.41 -12.74
CA VAL A 130 1.95 3.66 -13.50
C VAL A 130 2.37 2.36 -14.17
N TYR A 131 2.36 2.34 -15.50
CA TYR A 131 2.77 1.19 -16.30
C TYR A 131 3.58 1.65 -17.51
N ASN A 132 4.82 1.13 -17.62
CA ASN A 132 5.72 1.47 -18.73
C ASN A 132 5.85 2.99 -18.93
N GLU A 133 6.17 3.72 -17.86
CA GLU A 133 6.28 5.18 -17.81
C GLU A 133 5.01 5.97 -18.19
N ASN A 134 3.87 5.30 -18.35
CA ASN A 134 2.59 5.96 -18.62
C ASN A 134 1.75 5.97 -17.35
N ILE A 135 1.25 7.16 -16.98
CA ILE A 135 0.34 7.35 -15.87
C ILE A 135 -1.09 7.32 -16.39
N ARG A 136 -1.95 6.55 -15.72
CA ARG A 136 -3.36 6.40 -16.05
C ARG A 136 -4.21 6.62 -14.82
N ASP A 137 -5.35 7.26 -15.01
CA ASP A 137 -6.38 7.35 -14.00
C ASP A 137 -7.16 6.03 -13.89
N LEU A 138 -7.24 5.46 -12.69
CA LEU A 138 -8.04 4.26 -12.42
C LEU A 138 -9.49 4.58 -12.04
N LEU A 139 -9.85 5.84 -11.78
CA LEU A 139 -11.19 6.27 -11.39
C LEU A 139 -11.90 7.09 -12.47
N ASP A 140 -11.21 7.41 -13.57
CA ASP A 140 -11.82 8.10 -14.70
C ASP A 140 -12.87 7.22 -15.39
N ASN A 141 -14.13 7.67 -15.33
CA ASN A 141 -15.26 7.01 -15.98
C ASN A 141 -15.47 7.49 -17.44
N SER A 142 -14.78 8.55 -17.88
CA SER A 142 -14.97 9.17 -19.19
C SER A 142 -14.44 8.29 -20.34
N THR A 143 -13.40 7.50 -20.09
CA THR A 143 -12.79 6.59 -21.06
C THR A 143 -13.67 5.40 -21.48
N ARG A 144 -14.81 5.17 -20.81
CA ARG A 144 -15.74 4.07 -21.15
C ARG A 144 -16.76 4.43 -22.24
N SER A 145 -16.97 5.71 -22.57
CA SER A 145 -18.15 6.10 -23.38
C SER A 145 -17.93 6.19 -24.89
N THR A 146 -16.70 6.12 -25.42
CA THR A 146 -16.49 6.12 -26.88
C THR A 146 -15.28 5.27 -27.28
N GLN A 147 -15.48 4.34 -28.22
CA GLN A 147 -14.44 3.48 -28.82
C GLN A 147 -13.37 4.25 -29.63
N ARG A 148 -13.17 5.56 -29.40
CA ARG A 148 -12.28 6.43 -30.19
C ARG A 148 -11.38 7.35 -29.39
N HIS A 149 -11.49 7.46 -28.07
CA HIS A 149 -10.53 8.25 -27.30
C HIS A 149 -9.34 7.39 -26.87
N LYS A 150 -8.16 7.76 -27.39
CA LYS A 150 -6.87 7.28 -26.88
C LYS A 150 -6.86 7.50 -25.36
N PRO A 151 -6.45 6.51 -24.54
CA PRO A 151 -6.35 6.70 -23.09
C PRO A 151 -5.46 7.91 -22.83
N GLN A 152 -6.02 8.92 -22.15
CA GLN A 152 -5.28 10.12 -21.80
C GLN A 152 -4.17 9.70 -20.84
N THR A 153 -2.93 9.84 -21.30
CA THR A 153 -1.77 9.65 -20.44
C THR A 153 -1.62 10.91 -19.61
N LEU A 154 -1.61 10.76 -18.29
CA LEU A 154 -1.48 11.89 -17.37
C LEU A 154 0.00 12.29 -17.25
N GLU A 155 0.23 13.56 -16.92
CA GLU A 155 1.56 14.13 -16.78
C GLU A 155 1.82 14.50 -15.31
N LEU A 156 3.07 14.35 -14.87
CA LEU A 156 3.52 14.88 -13.58
C LEU A 156 3.80 16.37 -13.70
N ARG A 157 3.42 17.13 -12.67
CA ARG A 157 3.70 18.56 -12.53
C ARG A 157 4.12 18.87 -11.11
N GLU A 158 4.77 20.02 -10.92
CA GLU A 158 5.09 20.57 -9.61
C GLU A 158 4.06 21.63 -9.24
N ASP A 159 3.45 21.47 -8.08
CA ASP A 159 2.62 22.45 -7.41
C ASP A 159 3.42 23.09 -6.26
N PRO A 160 3.41 24.43 -6.11
CA PRO A 160 4.19 25.12 -5.07
C PRO A 160 3.83 24.73 -3.63
N ILE A 161 2.63 24.19 -3.41
CA ILE A 161 2.09 23.85 -2.09
C ILE A 161 2.03 22.32 -1.93
N ARG A 162 1.46 21.63 -2.92
CA ARG A 162 1.20 20.18 -2.89
C ARG A 162 2.41 19.35 -3.35
N GLY A 163 3.47 19.98 -3.88
CA GLY A 163 4.63 19.28 -4.41
C GLY A 163 4.33 18.59 -5.75
N VAL A 164 4.80 17.36 -5.95
CA VAL A 164 4.56 16.64 -7.21
C VAL A 164 3.10 16.18 -7.29
N VAL A 165 2.39 16.62 -8.33
CA VAL A 165 0.99 16.31 -8.60
C VAL A 165 0.80 15.71 -9.99
N VAL A 166 -0.27 14.94 -10.18
CA VAL A 166 -0.64 14.37 -11.48
C VAL A 166 -1.69 15.26 -12.14
N SER A 167 -1.32 15.93 -13.23
CA SER A 167 -2.21 16.85 -13.92
C SER A 167 -3.34 16.11 -14.63
N GLY A 168 -4.58 16.53 -14.38
CA GLY A 168 -5.77 15.96 -15.00
C GLY A 168 -6.24 14.64 -14.41
N VAL A 169 -5.67 14.20 -13.28
CA VAL A 169 -6.22 13.09 -12.51
C VAL A 169 -7.58 13.47 -11.94
N SER A 170 -8.52 12.53 -11.95
CA SER A 170 -9.80 12.70 -11.29
C SER A 170 -9.64 12.73 -9.77
N GLU A 171 -10.27 13.73 -9.16
CA GLU A 171 -10.30 13.94 -7.73
C GLU A 171 -11.73 13.67 -7.23
N HIS A 172 -11.85 12.75 -6.27
CA HIS A 172 -13.11 12.33 -5.67
C HIS A 172 -13.14 12.77 -4.21
N HIS A 173 -14.31 13.11 -3.68
CA HIS A 173 -14.45 13.70 -2.33
C HIS A 173 -15.29 12.81 -1.42
N PRO A 174 -14.76 11.63 -1.02
CA PRO A 174 -15.51 10.68 -0.21
C PRO A 174 -15.75 11.22 1.20
N THR A 175 -16.94 10.96 1.73
CA THR A 175 -17.33 11.38 3.08
C THR A 175 -17.26 10.27 4.13
N SER A 176 -16.88 9.06 3.71
CA SER A 176 -16.79 7.88 4.57
C SER A 176 -15.70 6.91 4.13
N PRO A 177 -15.16 6.05 5.03
CA PRO A 177 -14.22 4.99 4.66
C PRO A 177 -14.78 4.04 3.59
N ASN A 178 -16.09 3.76 3.64
CA ASN A 178 -16.77 2.91 2.67
C ASN A 178 -16.76 3.50 1.26
N GLU A 179 -16.92 4.82 1.11
CA GLU A 179 -16.82 5.46 -0.20
C GLU A 179 -15.40 5.36 -0.78
N VAL A 180 -14.37 5.52 0.05
CA VAL A 180 -12.97 5.31 -0.38
C VAL A 180 -12.75 3.85 -0.80
N LEU A 181 -13.30 2.89 -0.04
CA LEU A 181 -13.23 1.46 -0.38
C LEU A 181 -13.93 1.16 -1.71
N ASN A 182 -15.06 1.79 -2.00
CA ASN A 182 -15.75 1.65 -3.28
C ASN A 182 -14.89 2.16 -4.44
N LEU A 183 -14.22 3.32 -4.27
CA LEU A 183 -13.27 3.84 -5.26
C LEU A 183 -12.08 2.88 -5.45
N LEU A 184 -11.54 2.32 -4.36
CA LEU A 184 -10.47 1.32 -4.42
C LEU A 184 -10.89 0.08 -5.23
N GLN A 185 -12.10 -0.43 -4.98
CA GLN A 185 -12.64 -1.59 -5.70
C GLN A 185 -12.87 -1.27 -7.18
N GLN A 186 -13.45 -0.11 -7.49
CA GLN A 186 -13.64 0.37 -8.86
C GLN A 186 -12.30 0.46 -9.60
N GLY A 187 -11.31 1.13 -9.01
CA GLY A 187 -9.98 1.27 -9.60
C GLY A 187 -9.24 -0.05 -9.74
N SER A 188 -9.39 -0.97 -8.78
CA SER A 188 -8.82 -2.32 -8.86
C SER A 188 -9.43 -3.13 -9.98
N ASN A 189 -10.75 -3.02 -10.19
CA ASN A 189 -11.44 -3.66 -11.31
C ASN A 189 -11.01 -3.06 -12.65
N ASN A 190 -10.90 -1.73 -12.75
CA ASN A 190 -10.35 -1.07 -13.94
C ASN A 190 -8.95 -1.57 -14.26
N ARG A 191 -8.08 -1.62 -13.26
CA ARG A 191 -6.72 -2.14 -13.40
C ARG A 191 -6.69 -3.59 -13.91
N ALA A 192 -7.61 -4.43 -13.46
CA ALA A 192 -7.70 -5.83 -13.89
C ALA A 192 -8.22 -5.99 -15.33
N THR A 193 -9.23 -5.21 -15.74
CA THR A 193 -9.89 -5.35 -17.05
C THR A 193 -9.07 -4.84 -18.23
N PHE A 194 -8.14 -3.91 -18.02
CA PHE A 194 -7.24 -3.43 -19.07
C PHE A 194 -6.04 -4.36 -19.35
N GLY A 195 -5.91 -5.47 -18.60
CA GLY A 195 -5.00 -6.55 -18.96
C GLY A 195 -5.50 -7.29 -20.19
N THR A 196 -5.00 -6.95 -21.37
CA THR A 196 -5.23 -7.77 -22.58
C THR A 196 -4.84 -9.23 -22.32
N ASN A 197 -5.69 -10.16 -22.75
CA ASN A 197 -5.80 -11.62 -22.53
C ASN A 197 -4.55 -12.53 -22.49
N MET A 198 -3.33 -12.01 -22.40
CA MET A 198 -2.09 -12.80 -22.32
C MET A 198 -1.07 -12.33 -21.27
N ASN A 199 -1.30 -11.23 -20.54
CA ASN A 199 -0.36 -10.75 -19.52
C ASN A 199 -1.08 -10.44 -18.21
N VAL A 200 -0.57 -10.98 -17.10
CA VAL A 200 -0.93 -10.53 -15.74
C VAL A 200 -0.29 -9.16 -15.52
N VAL A 201 -0.89 -8.12 -16.12
CA VAL A 201 -0.35 -6.73 -16.15
C VAL A 201 -0.24 -6.15 -14.75
N SER A 202 -1.12 -6.54 -13.82
CA SER A 202 -1.11 -6.08 -12.42
C SER A 202 0.16 -6.44 -11.63
N SER A 203 1.00 -7.36 -12.14
CA SER A 203 2.31 -7.66 -11.52
C SER A 203 3.44 -6.72 -11.97
N ARG A 204 3.25 -6.01 -13.09
CA ARG A 204 4.26 -5.15 -13.74
C ARG A 204 3.90 -3.67 -13.72
N SER A 205 2.76 -3.32 -13.16
CA SER A 205 2.33 -1.94 -12.94
C SER A 205 2.32 -1.60 -11.45
N HIS A 206 2.52 -0.33 -11.13
CA HIS A 206 2.39 0.20 -9.78
C HIS A 206 1.04 0.88 -9.66
N ALA A 207 0.29 0.58 -8.60
CA ALA A 207 -0.97 1.25 -8.30
C ALA A 207 -0.75 2.16 -7.09
N VAL A 208 -1.10 3.45 -7.22
CA VAL A 208 -0.89 4.47 -6.18
C VAL A 208 -2.22 5.16 -5.91
N MET A 209 -2.80 4.87 -4.75
CA MET A 209 -3.94 5.62 -4.22
C MET A 209 -3.39 6.73 -3.34
N GLN A 210 -3.76 7.96 -3.64
CA GLN A 210 -3.43 9.14 -2.85
C GLN A 210 -4.68 9.63 -2.14
N VAL A 211 -4.57 9.82 -0.82
CA VAL A 211 -5.60 10.42 0.02
C VAL A 211 -5.02 11.73 0.55
N MET A 212 -5.60 12.83 0.13
CA MET A 212 -5.29 14.16 0.63
C MET A 212 -6.31 14.57 1.67
N ILE A 213 -5.82 15.16 2.76
CA ILE A 213 -6.63 15.62 3.89
C ILE A 213 -6.32 17.09 4.06
N GLU A 214 -7.36 17.93 3.99
CA GLU A 214 -7.28 19.34 4.30
C GLU A 214 -8.06 19.60 5.59
N ALA A 215 -7.40 20.18 6.59
CA ALA A 215 -8.02 20.57 7.84
C ALA A 215 -8.19 22.10 7.87
N GLN A 216 -9.40 22.55 8.15
CA GLN A 216 -9.72 23.96 8.35
C GLN A 216 -10.19 24.17 9.79
N ASP A 217 -9.47 24.99 10.54
CA ASP A 217 -9.87 25.40 11.89
C ASP A 217 -11.19 26.18 11.82
N ARG A 218 -12.17 25.75 12.62
CA ARG A 218 -13.48 26.41 12.72
C ARG A 218 -13.41 27.71 13.54
N GLY A 219 -12.38 27.88 14.36
CA GLY A 219 -12.12 29.07 15.18
C GLY A 219 -11.39 30.21 14.44
N ALA A 220 -10.72 29.93 13.32
CA ALA A 220 -9.92 30.91 12.58
C ALA A 220 -10.74 31.95 11.77
N GLY A 221 -12.06 31.99 11.97
CA GLY A 221 -13.00 32.90 11.29
C GLY A 221 -13.77 33.86 12.21
N MET A 222 -13.39 33.99 13.48
CA MET A 222 -13.94 34.98 14.43
C MET A 222 -12.85 35.92 14.96
#